data_AF-X1ANJ0-F1
#
_entry.id   AF-X1ANJ0-F1
#
_cell.length_a   1.000
_cell.length_b   1.000
_cell.length_c   1.000
_cell.angle_alpha   90.00
_cell.angle_beta   90.00
_cell.angle_gamma   90.00
#
_symmetry.space_group_name_H-M   'P 1'
#
loop_
_entity.id
_entity.type
_entity.pdbx_description
1 polymer ?
#
loop_
_entity_poly.entity_id
_entity_poly.type
_entity_poly.pdbx_seq_one_letter_code
_entity_poly.pdbx_strand_id
1 'polypeptide(L)'
;MADGTEKRIAAVRFWKDQNTKLLNFRDKVKDRFYLVRYEELTTQPRPVLMSLFEFLDEPWEEAILNYNVFEHDPGFEDSKVVSYEKIEPNSGNYKNWPLDLQRRVYHEAHTLLEHLNYAL
;
A
#
# COMPACT_ATOMS: atom_id res chain seq x y z
N MET A 1 22.48 9.12 19.79
CA MET A 1 21.60 8.07 19.26
C MET A 1 21.14 8.51 17.88
N ALA A 2 21.29 7.71 16.83
CA ALA A 2 20.81 8.07 15.50
C ALA A 2 19.28 8.18 15.55
N ASP A 3 18.74 9.36 15.27
CA ASP A 3 17.33 9.80 15.34
C ASP A 3 16.33 9.02 14.43
N GLY A 4 16.76 7.89 13.86
CA GLY A 4 15.99 7.10 12.91
C GLY A 4 15.75 7.79 11.55
N THR A 5 16.25 9.00 11.35
CA THR A 5 16.10 9.76 10.09
C THR A 5 16.74 9.01 8.93
N GLU A 6 18.01 8.62 9.07
CA GLU A 6 18.73 7.92 8.00
C GLU A 6 18.06 6.59 7.63
N LYS A 7 17.48 5.87 8.60
CA LYS A 7 16.71 4.66 8.34
C LYS A 7 15.46 4.94 7.49
N ARG A 8 14.72 6.01 7.78
CA ARG A 8 13.54 6.40 7.01
C ARG A 8 13.90 6.89 5.60
N ILE A 9 15.00 7.61 5.45
CA ILE A 9 15.53 8.04 4.15
C ILE A 9 15.95 6.82 3.31
N ALA A 10 16.66 5.86 3.90
CA ALA A 10 16.99 4.61 3.22
C ALA A 10 15.72 3.82 2.84
N ALA A 11 14.73 3.75 3.73
CA ALA A 11 13.47 3.07 3.48
C ALA A 11 12.68 3.69 2.31
N VAL A 12 12.57 5.02 2.24
CA VAL A 12 11.85 5.68 1.13
C VAL A 12 12.58 5.54 -0.20
N ARG A 13 13.93 5.54 -0.19
CA ARG A 13 14.72 5.26 -1.41
C ARG A 13 14.49 3.84 -1.91
N PHE A 14 14.48 2.87 -1.01
CA PHE A 14 14.16 1.49 -1.34
C PHE A 14 12.74 1.36 -1.87
N TRP A 15 11.76 1.94 -1.16
CA TRP A 15 10.36 1.97 -1.59
C TRP A 15 10.20 2.55 -3.01
N LYS A 16 10.88 3.67 -3.29
CA LYS A 16 10.88 4.32 -4.60
C LYS A 16 11.42 3.40 -5.68
N ASP A 17 12.57 2.78 -5.44
CA ASP A 17 13.21 1.88 -6.40
C ASP A 17 12.31 0.67 -6.73
N GLN A 18 11.71 0.04 -5.72
CA GLN A 18 10.83 -1.12 -5.93
C GLN A 18 9.54 -0.74 -6.67
N ASN A 19 8.88 0.35 -6.27
CA ASN A 19 7.66 0.79 -6.93
C ASN A 19 7.93 1.26 -8.37
N THR A 20 9.06 1.92 -8.62
CA THR A 20 9.46 2.27 -9.99
C THR A 20 9.64 1.03 -10.86
N LYS A 21 10.23 -0.04 -10.33
CA LYS A 21 10.37 -1.32 -11.05
C LYS A 21 9.01 -1.96 -11.35
N LEU A 22 8.08 -1.95 -10.40
CA LEU A 22 6.71 -2.45 -10.61
C LEU A 22 5.96 -1.66 -11.68
N LEU A 23 6.06 -0.34 -11.67
CA LEU A 23 5.43 0.51 -12.69
C LEU A 23 6.07 0.36 -14.07
N ASN A 24 7.40 0.26 -14.15
CA ASN A 24 8.07 -0.07 -15.41
C ASN A 24 7.68 -1.47 -15.94
N PHE A 25 7.32 -2.38 -15.04
CA PHE A 25 6.82 -3.70 -15.42
C PHE A 25 5.39 -3.65 -15.94
N ARG A 26 4.52 -2.82 -15.35
CA ARG A 26 3.15 -2.56 -15.83
C ARG A 26 3.14 -2.25 -17.33
N ASP A 27 4.03 -1.37 -17.79
CA ASP A 27 4.10 -0.99 -19.21
C ASP A 27 4.38 -2.17 -20.15
N LYS A 28 5.01 -3.24 -19.64
CA LYS A 28 5.33 -4.46 -20.40
C LYS A 28 4.17 -5.46 -20.41
N VAL A 29 3.36 -5.49 -19.35
CA VAL A 29 2.29 -6.49 -19.18
C VAL A 29 0.88 -5.96 -19.45
N LYS A 30 0.73 -4.65 -19.62
CA LYS A 30 -0.49 -3.95 -20.04
C LYS A 30 -1.70 -4.29 -19.17
N ASP A 31 -2.66 -5.02 -19.75
CA ASP A 31 -3.93 -5.46 -19.19
C ASP A 31 -3.80 -6.57 -18.16
N ARG A 32 -2.60 -7.12 -17.95
CA ARG A 32 -2.31 -8.12 -16.90
C ARG A 32 -1.74 -7.50 -15.62
N PHE A 33 -2.01 -6.23 -15.39
CA PHE A 33 -1.59 -5.50 -14.19
C PHE A 33 -2.76 -4.70 -13.62
N TYR A 34 -3.02 -4.89 -12.34
CA TYR A 34 -4.02 -4.15 -11.59
C TYR A 34 -3.38 -3.44 -10.40
N LEU A 35 -3.60 -2.13 -10.29
CA LEU A 35 -3.09 -1.32 -9.18
C LEU A 35 -4.17 -1.17 -8.11
N VAL A 36 -3.92 -1.69 -6.93
CA VAL A 36 -4.74 -1.41 -5.74
C VAL A 36 -4.07 -0.32 -4.92
N ARG A 37 -4.79 0.78 -4.64
CA ARG A 37 -4.34 1.80 -3.69
C ARG A 37 -4.79 1.43 -2.29
N TYR A 38 -3.85 1.40 -1.36
CA TYR A 38 -4.14 1.04 0.03
C TYR A 38 -5.18 1.97 0.65
N GLU A 39 -5.11 3.28 0.38
CA GLU A 39 -6.04 4.26 0.93
C GLU A 39 -7.47 4.07 0.40
N GLU A 40 -7.63 3.71 -0.87
CA GLU A 40 -8.94 3.43 -1.46
C GLU A 40 -9.49 2.10 -0.93
N LEU A 41 -8.65 1.05 -0.88
CA LEU A 41 -9.04 -0.25 -0.33
C LEU A 41 -9.53 -0.12 1.11
N THR A 42 -8.85 0.67 1.92
CA THR A 42 -9.19 0.74 3.36
C THR A 42 -10.32 1.70 3.67
N THR A 43 -10.61 2.67 2.81
CA THR A 43 -11.74 3.60 2.99
C THR A 43 -13.00 3.16 2.24
N GLN A 44 -12.83 2.42 1.15
CA GLN A 44 -13.91 1.95 0.27
C GLN A 44 -13.64 0.50 -0.17
N PRO A 45 -13.59 -0.48 0.77
CA PRO A 45 -13.14 -1.83 0.47
C PRO A 45 -13.99 -2.55 -0.56
N ARG A 46 -15.32 -2.45 -0.45
CA ARG A 46 -16.25 -3.13 -1.34
C ARG A 46 -16.04 -2.79 -2.82
N PRO A 47 -16.14 -1.52 -3.28
CA PRO A 47 -15.98 -1.21 -4.70
C PRO A 47 -14.58 -1.56 -5.23
N VAL A 48 -13.53 -1.39 -4.42
CA VAL A 48 -12.16 -1.73 -4.81
C VAL A 48 -11.99 -3.23 -4.99
N LEU A 49 -12.45 -4.04 -4.02
CA LEU A 49 -12.34 -5.50 -4.10
C LEU A 49 -13.23 -6.10 -5.19
N MET A 50 -14.44 -5.57 -5.40
CA MET A 50 -15.27 -6.00 -6.54
C MET A 50 -14.56 -5.78 -7.87
N SER A 51 -13.92 -4.63 -8.05
CA SER A 51 -13.17 -4.31 -9.27
C SER A 51 -11.92 -5.20 -9.43
N LEU A 52 -11.29 -5.60 -8.32
CA LEU A 52 -10.19 -6.57 -8.34
C LEU A 52 -10.67 -7.97 -8.74
N PHE A 53 -11.82 -8.41 -8.23
CA PHE A 53 -12.39 -9.72 -8.58
C PHE A 53 -12.81 -9.79 -10.05
N GLU A 54 -13.39 -8.70 -10.59
CA GLU A 54 -13.65 -8.57 -12.02
C GLU A 54 -12.35 -8.66 -12.84
N PHE A 55 -11.27 -8.00 -12.41
CA PHE A 55 -9.97 -8.09 -13.05
C PHE A 55 -9.38 -9.52 -13.03
N LEU A 56 -9.62 -10.26 -11.95
CA LEU A 56 -9.14 -11.64 -11.79
C LEU A 56 -10.03 -12.67 -12.51
N ASP A 57 -11.17 -12.27 -13.06
CA ASP A 57 -12.22 -13.15 -13.59
C ASP A 57 -12.74 -14.15 -12.54
N GLU A 58 -12.85 -13.69 -11.29
CA GLU A 58 -13.32 -14.49 -10.15
C GLU A 58 -14.69 -13.98 -9.65
N PRO A 59 -15.58 -14.86 -9.19
CA PRO A 59 -16.90 -14.47 -8.70
C PRO A 59 -16.80 -13.69 -7.38
N TRP A 60 -17.60 -12.61 -7.25
CA TRP A 60 -17.69 -11.86 -6.00
C TRP A 60 -18.41 -12.64 -4.89
N GLU A 61 -17.81 -12.65 -3.70
CA GLU A 61 -18.41 -13.17 -2.48
C GLU A 61 -18.44 -12.10 -1.39
N GLU A 62 -19.62 -11.83 -0.82
CA GLU A 62 -19.74 -10.80 0.23
C GLU A 62 -18.89 -11.11 1.47
N ALA A 63 -18.60 -12.40 1.70
CA ALA A 63 -17.81 -12.87 2.82
C ALA A 63 -16.35 -12.37 2.81
N ILE A 64 -15.82 -11.94 1.66
CA ILE A 64 -14.46 -11.38 1.53
C ILE A 64 -14.25 -10.18 2.46
N LEU A 65 -15.29 -9.37 2.70
CA LEU A 65 -15.21 -8.22 3.60
C LEU A 65 -15.03 -8.62 5.07
N ASN A 66 -15.42 -9.84 5.42
CA ASN A 66 -15.28 -10.43 6.75
C ASN A 66 -14.17 -11.48 6.76
N TYR A 67 -13.07 -11.23 6.05
CA TYR A 67 -11.99 -12.21 5.86
C TYR A 67 -11.53 -12.85 7.17
N ASN A 68 -11.48 -12.08 8.26
CA ASN A 68 -11.03 -12.51 9.59
C ASN A 68 -11.83 -13.65 10.23
N VAL A 69 -13.03 -13.99 9.72
CA VAL A 69 -13.84 -15.10 10.27
C VAL A 69 -13.41 -16.47 9.72
N PHE A 70 -12.58 -16.49 8.69
CA PHE A 70 -12.05 -17.70 8.08
C PHE A 70 -10.69 -18.08 8.66
N GLU A 71 -10.37 -19.36 8.63
CA GLU A 71 -9.03 -19.85 8.97
C GLU A 71 -8.06 -19.44 7.85
N HIS A 72 -6.97 -18.78 8.23
CA HIS A 72 -5.92 -18.34 7.30
C HIS A 72 -4.64 -19.10 7.57
N ASP A 73 -3.91 -19.45 6.51
CA ASP A 73 -2.50 -19.81 6.62
C ASP A 73 -1.69 -18.50 6.71
N PRO A 74 -1.04 -18.20 7.86
CA PRO A 74 -0.33 -16.95 8.03
C PRO A 74 0.89 -16.82 7.11
N GLY A 75 1.46 -17.93 6.62
CA GLY A 75 2.62 -17.90 5.73
C GLY A 75 3.75 -16.96 6.21
N PHE A 76 4.06 -15.93 5.40
CA PHE A 76 5.07 -14.90 5.70
C PHE A 76 4.47 -13.55 6.14
N GLU A 77 3.23 -13.53 6.62
CA GLU A 77 2.57 -12.30 7.05
C GLU A 77 3.20 -11.72 8.33
N ASP A 78 2.95 -10.43 8.58
CA ASP A 78 3.29 -9.83 9.87
C ASP A 78 2.37 -10.43 10.94
N SER A 79 2.93 -10.93 12.04
CA SER A 79 2.17 -11.54 13.14
C SER A 79 1.08 -10.63 13.72
N LYS A 80 1.14 -9.32 13.48
CA LYS A 80 0.10 -8.38 13.87
C LYS A 80 -1.18 -8.50 13.03
N VAL A 81 -1.10 -9.04 11.82
CA VAL A 81 -2.26 -9.22 10.91
C VAL A 81 -3.35 -10.06 11.57
N VAL A 82 -2.96 -11.08 12.34
CA VAL A 82 -3.85 -11.96 13.13
C VAL A 82 -4.79 -11.18 14.07
N SER A 83 -4.39 -9.98 14.50
CA SER A 83 -5.19 -9.16 15.42
C SER A 83 -6.19 -8.22 14.75
N TYR A 84 -6.19 -8.11 13.41
CA TYR A 84 -7.09 -7.21 12.70
C TYR A 84 -8.42 -7.91 12.40
N GLU A 85 -9.50 -7.35 12.92
CA GLU A 85 -10.86 -7.88 12.74
C GLU A 85 -11.57 -7.32 11.51
N LYS A 86 -11.01 -6.30 10.86
CA LYS A 86 -11.62 -5.61 9.72
C LYS A 86 -10.61 -4.83 8.91
N ILE A 87 -10.98 -4.52 7.68
CA ILE A 87 -10.24 -3.61 6.80
C ILE A 87 -10.44 -2.18 7.32
N GLU A 88 -9.37 -1.55 7.80
CA GLU A 88 -9.41 -0.19 8.33
C GLU A 88 -8.25 0.67 7.83
N PRO A 89 -8.47 1.99 7.64
CA PRO A 89 -7.41 2.90 7.29
C PRO A 89 -6.36 3.02 8.41
N ASN A 90 -5.08 2.84 8.07
CA ASN A 90 -3.96 3.10 8.96
C ASN A 90 -2.86 3.95 8.28
N SER A 91 -3.26 4.82 7.36
CA SER A 91 -2.36 5.76 6.68
C SER A 91 -2.20 7.05 7.50
N GLY A 92 -1.22 7.89 7.12
CA GLY A 92 -1.05 9.23 7.72
C GLY A 92 -0.23 9.30 9.01
N ASN A 93 0.20 8.17 9.59
CA ASN A 93 1.06 8.16 10.78
C ASN A 93 2.37 8.96 10.62
N TYR A 94 2.85 9.13 9.37
CA TYR A 94 4.03 9.93 9.05
C TYR A 94 3.83 11.43 9.35
N LYS A 95 2.59 11.93 9.42
CA LYS A 95 2.28 13.33 9.73
C LYS A 95 2.71 13.74 11.14
N ASN A 96 2.91 12.76 12.03
CA ASN A 96 3.42 12.97 13.38
C ASN A 96 4.95 13.11 13.44
N TRP A 97 5.67 12.94 12.31
CA TRP A 97 7.11 13.12 12.27
C TRP A 97 7.50 14.61 12.22
N PRO A 98 8.73 14.98 12.61
CA PRO A 98 9.22 16.34 12.39
C PRO A 98 9.05 16.79 10.93
N LEU A 99 8.60 18.02 10.71
CA LEU A 99 8.27 18.53 9.37
C LEU A 99 9.45 18.46 8.39
N ASP A 100 10.67 18.75 8.87
CA ASP A 100 11.87 18.65 8.04
C ASP A 100 12.15 17.21 7.59
N LEU A 101 11.85 16.22 8.43
CA LEU A 101 11.94 14.82 8.05
C LEU A 101 10.87 14.43 7.02
N GLN A 102 9.63 14.89 7.20
CA GLN A 102 8.56 14.67 6.21
C GLN A 102 8.96 15.23 4.84
N ARG A 103 9.47 16.47 4.80
CA ARG A 103 9.95 17.12 3.58
C ARG A 103 11.13 16.39 2.94
N ARG A 104 12.10 15.95 3.73
CA ARG A 104 13.24 15.16 3.22
C ARG A 104 12.78 13.85 2.62
N VAL A 105 11.90 13.10 3.30
CA VAL A 105 11.35 11.83 2.80
C VAL A 105 10.55 12.05 1.52
N TYR A 106 9.70 13.06 1.48
CA TYR A 106 8.96 13.42 0.27
C TYR A 106 9.90 13.75 -0.89
N HIS A 107 10.90 14.61 -0.66
CA HIS A 107 11.83 15.02 -1.70
C HIS A 107 12.55 13.83 -2.35
N GLU A 108 12.92 12.82 -1.56
CA GLU A 108 13.58 11.60 -2.07
C GLU A 108 12.72 10.81 -3.07
N ALA A 109 11.40 10.93 -3.00
CA ALA A 109 10.45 10.18 -3.83
C ALA A 109 9.40 11.02 -4.57
N HIS A 110 9.54 12.35 -4.58
CA HIS A 110 8.50 13.28 -5.06
C HIS A 110 8.02 12.95 -6.48
N THR A 111 8.93 12.67 -7.41
CA THR A 111 8.56 12.36 -8.80
C THR A 111 7.65 11.13 -8.89
N LEU A 112 7.93 10.10 -8.09
CA LEU A 112 7.12 8.90 -8.07
C LEU A 112 5.79 9.11 -7.32
N LEU A 113 5.82 9.86 -6.22
CA LEU A 113 4.62 10.22 -5.48
C LEU A 113 3.66 11.02 -6.36
N GLU A 114 4.16 12.03 -7.08
CA GLU A 114 3.39 12.84 -8.03
C GLU A 114 2.86 11.99 -9.19
N HIS A 115 3.68 11.09 -9.76
CA HIS A 115 3.21 10.15 -10.78
C HIS A 115 2.08 9.25 -10.28
N LEU A 116 2.10 8.92 -8.98
CA LEU A 116 1.06 8.18 -8.30
C LEU A 116 -0.03 9.10 -7.70
N ASN A 117 -0.07 10.39 -8.00
CA ASN A 117 -1.03 11.37 -7.49
C ASN A 117 -1.08 11.52 -5.95
N TYR A 118 0.05 11.31 -5.28
CA TYR A 118 0.21 11.61 -3.85
C TYR A 118 0.86 12.99 -3.67
N ALA A 119 0.22 13.85 -2.88
CA ALA A 119 0.76 15.15 -2.46
C ALA A 119 1.32 15.08 -1.03
N LEU A 120 2.18 16.05 -0.68
CA LEU A 120 2.67 16.25 0.68
C LEU A 120 1.57 16.80 1.61
#